data_AF-A0A1G0GE53-F1
#
_entry.id   AF-A0A1G0GE53-F1
#
_cell.length_a   1.000
_cell.length_b   1.000
_cell.length_c   1.000
_cell.angle_alpha   90.00
_cell.angle_beta   90.00
_cell.angle_gamma   90.00
#
_symmetry.space_group_name_H-M   'P 1'
#
loop_
_entity.id
_entity.type
_entity.pdbx_description
1 polymer ?
#
loop_
_entity_poly.entity_id
_entity_poly.type
_entity_poly.pdbx_seq_one_letter_code
_entity_poly.pdbx_strand_id
1 'polypeptide(L)'
;MENRKLPLLNLPSEILENDIGNKLDLITLSRIVRVNKKAPQLFQKPFFNALLEKLADYIVIEPTEPDIEKIKKLLVQHPEFLLKKIKEVINHTGRPIVNVTLYQLAYGEGDVEMCEILEPYFARACGSFAAGENERQKQLQERFSDQNQGKGFDFKPIIQAISNEQFNHGEDENNKWILSEATLKAINAFRKGFDESQPKIIDKGMHFRLETLQELYEEYERIAQQWQYDYKKCGLLEDGVISFVLRYVPENDAQKFKHGLYHLQVEGSSWRENFKRSKVTRDGHNFRGVLVAASPDFHLLGACIDILFGGEYALRRAGFCTGQCKTYVEQKLQACRTYAAAERTEVSMCDLLM
;
A
#
# COMPACT_ATOMS: atom_id res chain seq x y z
N MET A 1 16.08 50.04 27.91
CA MET A 1 15.17 48.93 27.58
C MET A 1 15.64 47.71 28.36
N GLU A 2 14.89 47.30 29.37
CA GLU A 2 15.19 46.07 30.10
C GLU A 2 15.12 44.88 29.15
N ASN A 3 16.17 44.06 29.14
CA ASN A 3 16.19 42.75 28.50
C ASN A 3 15.09 41.89 29.15
N ARG A 4 13.87 41.93 28.62
CA ARG A 4 12.83 40.94 28.91
C ARG A 4 13.34 39.60 28.41
N LYS A 5 14.05 38.88 29.29
CA LYS A 5 14.46 37.50 29.03
C LYS A 5 13.20 36.69 28.73
N LEU A 6 13.16 36.04 27.56
CA LEU A 6 12.09 35.10 27.21
C LEU A 6 12.00 34.04 28.30
N PRO A 7 10.91 33.99 29.10
CA PRO A 7 10.82 33.09 30.26
C PRO A 7 10.97 31.63 29.87
N LEU A 8 10.52 31.28 28.67
CA LEU A 8 10.63 29.93 28.10
C LEU A 8 12.08 29.43 27.99
N LEU A 9 13.06 30.28 27.66
CA LEU A 9 14.44 29.84 27.46
C LEU A 9 15.21 29.59 28.77
N ASN A 10 14.59 29.84 29.93
CA ASN A 10 15.15 29.52 31.23
C ASN A 10 14.65 28.18 31.80
N LEU A 11 13.72 27.52 31.10
CA LEU A 11 13.28 26.19 31.49
C LEU A 11 14.40 25.16 31.25
N PRO A 12 14.45 24.07 32.04
CA PRO A 12 15.34 22.95 31.79
C PRO A 12 15.19 22.42 30.36
N SER A 13 16.31 22.04 29.74
CA SER A 13 16.37 21.53 28.37
C SER A 13 15.41 20.36 28.16
N GLU A 14 15.28 19.47 29.14
CA GLU A 14 14.38 18.31 29.09
C GLU A 14 12.91 18.71 28.99
N ILE A 15 12.48 19.74 29.73
CA ILE A 15 11.09 20.24 29.67
C ILE A 15 10.85 20.91 28.32
N LEU A 16 11.82 21.70 27.84
CA LEU A 16 11.71 22.38 26.55
C LEU A 16 11.66 21.40 25.39
N GLU A 17 12.42 20.32 25.46
CA GLU A 17 12.48 19.31 24.40
C GLU A 17 11.27 18.37 24.47
N ASN A 18 11.02 17.75 25.63
CA ASN A 18 10.07 16.66 25.76
C ASN A 18 8.62 17.12 25.96
N ASP A 19 8.39 18.16 26.76
CA ASP A 19 7.04 18.59 27.14
C ASP A 19 6.48 19.67 26.21
N ILE A 20 7.37 20.48 25.62
CA ILE A 20 7.01 21.59 24.74
C ILE A 20 7.35 21.24 23.30
N GLY A 21 8.62 21.04 22.97
CA GLY A 21 9.11 20.85 21.60
C GLY A 21 8.38 19.74 20.85
N ASN A 22 8.26 18.56 21.46
CA ASN A 22 7.60 17.40 20.84
C ASN A 22 6.08 17.56 20.64
N LYS A 23 5.45 18.61 21.20
CA LYS A 23 4.01 18.87 21.04
C LYS A 23 3.72 19.99 20.03
N LEU A 24 4.75 20.64 19.51
CA LEU A 24 4.60 21.73 18.56
C LEU A 24 4.59 21.21 17.13
N ASP A 25 3.77 21.81 16.28
CA ASP A 25 3.77 21.50 14.85
C ASP A 25 5.05 22.00 14.17
N LEU A 26 5.36 21.43 13.01
CA LEU A 26 6.57 21.73 12.24
C LEU A 26 6.69 23.22 11.88
N ILE A 27 5.58 23.91 11.61
CA ILE A 27 5.59 25.34 11.26
C ILE A 27 6.00 26.14 12.49
N THR A 28 5.42 25.85 13.65
CA THR A 28 5.75 26.51 14.91
C THR A 28 7.20 26.25 15.32
N LEU A 29 7.68 25.01 15.22
CA LEU A 29 9.09 24.68 15.48
C LEU A 29 10.03 25.42 14.52
N SER A 30 9.70 25.47 13.23
CA SER A 30 10.52 26.19 12.23
C SER A 30 10.66 27.68 12.55
N ARG A 31 9.61 28.29 13.10
CA ARG A 31 9.62 29.69 13.54
C ARG A 31 10.49 29.85 14.78
N ILE A 32 10.29 29.01 15.80
CA ILE A 32 11.03 29.07 17.07
C ILE A 32 12.54 28.93 16.87
N VAL A 33 12.97 27.97 16.05
CA VAL A 33 14.40 27.75 15.75
C VAL A 33 15.05 29.00 15.13
N ARG A 34 14.28 29.90 14.51
CA ARG A 34 14.77 31.15 13.89
C ARG A 34 14.75 32.37 14.83
N VAL A 35 14.10 32.30 16.00
CA VAL A 35 13.87 33.46 16.88
C VAL A 35 15.15 33.92 17.59
N ASN A 36 16.02 33.00 17.99
CA ASN A 36 17.21 33.32 18.79
C ASN A 36 18.33 32.28 18.59
N LYS A 37 19.60 32.69 18.69
CA LYS A 37 20.79 31.81 18.65
C LYS A 37 20.74 30.60 19.60
N LYS A 38 20.04 30.70 20.74
CA LYS A 38 19.87 29.58 21.68
C LYS A 38 18.74 28.61 21.30
N ALA A 39 17.76 29.05 20.50
CA ALA A 39 16.60 28.24 20.15
C ALA A 39 16.97 27.01 19.29
N PRO A 40 17.90 27.07 18.31
CA PRO A 40 18.39 25.88 17.64
C PRO A 40 18.91 24.83 18.62
N GLN A 41 19.73 25.20 19.60
CA GLN A 41 20.30 24.22 20.53
C GLN A 41 19.24 23.42 21.32
N LEU A 42 18.05 24.00 21.52
CA LEU A 42 16.98 23.44 22.35
C LEU A 42 15.88 22.77 21.52
N PHE A 43 15.59 23.29 20.33
CA PHE A 43 14.48 22.84 19.49
C PHE A 43 14.92 22.16 18.20
N GLN A 44 16.21 22.06 17.92
CA GLN A 44 16.73 21.38 16.74
C GLN A 44 16.28 19.92 16.72
N LYS A 45 16.47 19.16 17.80
CA LYS A 45 16.08 17.74 17.84
C LYS A 45 14.56 17.55 17.66
N PRO A 46 13.66 18.24 18.38
CA PRO A 46 12.22 18.18 18.12
C PRO A 46 11.83 18.59 16.69
N PHE A 47 12.45 19.65 16.14
CA PHE A 47 12.23 20.07 14.76
C PHE A 47 12.63 18.98 13.76
N PHE A 48 13.79 18.36 13.97
CA PHE A 48 14.29 17.27 13.14
C PHE A 48 13.41 16.02 13.22
N ASN A 49 12.92 15.67 14.41
CA ASN A 49 11.99 14.56 14.59
C ASN A 49 10.66 14.83 13.86
N ALA A 50 10.07 16.01 14.04
CA ALA A 50 8.84 16.39 13.34
C ALA A 50 9.01 16.41 11.82
N LEU A 51 10.20 16.79 11.33
CA LEU A 51 10.52 16.78 9.91
C LEU A 51 10.67 15.35 9.36
N LEU A 52 11.30 14.46 10.14
CA LEU A 52 11.44 13.04 9.82
C LEU A 52 10.08 12.31 9.81
N GLU A 53 9.23 12.57 10.80
CA GLU A 53 7.86 12.06 10.84
C GLU A 53 7.06 12.55 9.63
N LYS A 54 7.19 13.83 9.29
CA LYS A 54 6.51 14.37 8.10
C LYS A 54 7.00 13.73 6.81
N LEU A 55 8.27 13.37 6.74
CA LEU A 55 8.87 12.68 5.60
C LEU A 55 8.34 11.24 5.49
N ALA A 56 8.18 10.56 6.62
CA ALA A 56 7.57 9.23 6.69
C ALA A 56 6.12 9.26 6.19
N ASP A 57 5.33 10.26 6.60
CA ASP A 57 3.95 10.42 6.13
C ASP A 57 3.86 10.50 4.60
N TYR A 58 4.79 11.22 3.94
CA TYR A 58 4.81 11.31 2.47
C TYR A 58 5.17 9.99 1.79
N ILE A 59 5.87 9.08 2.45
CA ILE A 59 6.21 7.78 1.87
C ILE A 59 5.02 6.82 1.97
N VAL A 60 4.36 6.82 3.13
CA VAL A 60 3.25 5.90 3.45
C VAL A 60 1.96 6.30 2.77
N ILE A 61 1.68 7.60 2.73
CA ILE A 61 0.55 8.16 2.00
C ILE A 61 1.07 8.52 0.62
N GLU A 62 0.51 7.94 -0.44
CA GLU A 62 0.90 8.18 -1.83
C GLU A 62 1.36 9.65 -2.08
N PRO A 63 2.67 9.92 -2.20
CA PRO A 63 3.24 11.22 -2.42
C PRO A 63 2.86 11.68 -3.80
N THR A 64 2.39 12.92 -3.86
CA THR A 64 2.25 13.62 -5.13
C THR A 64 3.65 13.98 -5.68
N GLU A 65 3.76 14.31 -6.97
CA GLU A 65 5.00 14.84 -7.54
C GLU A 65 5.62 15.98 -6.70
N PRO A 66 4.84 16.97 -6.20
CA PRO A 66 5.33 17.95 -5.23
C PRO A 66 5.92 17.36 -3.94
N ASP A 67 5.39 16.24 -3.44
CA ASP A 67 5.89 15.58 -2.23
C ASP A 67 7.18 14.82 -2.51
N ILE A 68 7.31 14.18 -3.68
CA ILE A 68 8.56 13.57 -4.15
C ILE A 68 9.68 14.62 -4.20
N GLU A 69 9.40 15.81 -4.75
CA GLU A 69 10.39 16.88 -4.80
C GLU A 69 10.75 17.43 -3.40
N LYS A 70 9.79 17.46 -2.46
CA LYS A 70 10.09 17.77 -1.05
C LYS A 70 10.98 16.69 -0.43
N ILE A 71 10.68 15.41 -0.66
CA ILE A 71 11.48 14.28 -0.16
C ILE A 71 12.92 14.42 -0.65
N LYS A 72 13.14 14.56 -1.96
CA LYS A 72 14.46 14.75 -2.56
C LYS A 72 15.19 15.94 -1.95
N LYS A 73 14.52 17.10 -1.87
CA LYS A 73 15.13 18.32 -1.29
C LYS A 73 15.55 18.13 0.16
N LEU A 74 14.75 17.42 0.96
CA LEU A 74 15.07 17.12 2.35
C LEU A 74 16.25 16.15 2.46
N LEU A 75 16.30 15.11 1.63
CA LEU A 75 17.41 14.14 1.63
C LEU A 75 18.71 14.69 1.05
N VAL A 76 18.64 15.71 0.18
CA VAL A 76 19.83 16.48 -0.22
C VAL A 76 20.44 17.20 1.00
N GLN A 77 19.60 17.75 1.88
CA GLN A 77 20.04 18.52 3.04
C GLN A 77 20.40 17.63 4.24
N HIS A 78 19.66 16.52 4.41
CA HIS A 78 19.69 15.65 5.58
C HIS A 78 19.66 14.17 5.17
N PRO A 79 20.69 13.67 4.45
CA PRO A 79 20.75 12.27 4.03
C PRO A 79 20.78 11.30 5.24
N GLU A 80 21.23 11.76 6.42
CA GLU A 80 21.25 10.98 7.66
C GLU A 80 19.86 10.54 8.13
N PHE A 81 18.77 11.12 7.62
CA PHE A 81 17.40 10.69 7.92
C PHE A 81 17.13 9.25 7.51
N LEU A 82 17.80 8.75 6.47
CA LEU A 82 17.72 7.36 6.05
C LEU A 82 18.19 6.37 7.13
N LEU A 83 18.98 6.85 8.09
CA LEU A 83 19.57 6.04 9.16
C LEU A 83 18.79 6.14 10.47
N LYS A 84 17.75 6.99 10.52
CA LYS A 84 16.95 7.23 11.73
C LYS A 84 15.71 6.35 11.73
N LYS A 85 15.44 5.71 12.88
CA LYS A 85 14.19 5.00 13.11
C LYS A 85 13.12 6.00 13.52
N ILE A 86 12.00 5.96 12.80
CA ILE A 86 10.75 6.61 13.14
C ILE A 86 10.06 5.73 14.18
N LYS A 87 9.57 6.36 15.25
CA LYS A 87 8.93 5.64 16.36
C LYS A 87 7.65 4.97 15.90
N GLU A 88 6.81 5.73 15.19
CA GLU A 88 5.49 5.30 14.74
C GLU A 88 5.07 6.12 13.51
N VAL A 89 4.45 5.48 12.53
CA VAL A 89 3.76 6.11 11.41
C VAL A 89 2.49 5.31 11.11
N ILE A 90 1.38 5.97 10.79
CA ILE A 90 0.10 5.31 10.53
C ILE A 90 -0.05 5.05 9.03
N ASN A 91 -0.31 3.80 8.66
CA ASN A 91 -0.52 3.43 7.26
C ASN A 91 -1.92 3.74 6.73
N HIS A 92 -2.13 3.50 5.43
CA HIS A 92 -3.41 3.73 4.76
C HIS A 92 -4.58 2.92 5.36
N THR A 93 -4.29 1.82 6.06
CA THR A 93 -5.28 1.02 6.80
C THR A 93 -5.54 1.49 8.23
N GLY A 94 -4.87 2.55 8.69
CA GLY A 94 -4.95 3.01 10.08
C GLY A 94 -4.11 2.18 11.07
N ARG A 95 -3.24 1.28 10.57
CA ARG A 95 -2.36 0.45 11.41
C ARG A 95 -1.04 1.19 11.68
N PRO A 96 -0.57 1.25 12.94
CA PRO A 96 0.75 1.77 13.26
C PRO A 96 1.87 0.86 12.75
N ILE A 97 2.84 1.47 12.07
CA ILE A 97 4.13 0.89 11.69
C ILE A 97 5.17 1.50 12.62
N VAL A 98 5.90 0.65 13.36
CA VAL A 98 6.80 1.11 14.42
C VAL A 98 8.26 0.79 14.14
N ASN A 99 9.15 1.60 14.74
CA ASN A 99 10.61 1.43 14.73
C ASN A 99 11.19 1.17 13.33
N VAL A 100 10.81 2.02 12.38
CA VAL A 100 11.06 1.82 10.94
C VAL A 100 11.92 2.94 10.37
N THR A 101 12.83 2.65 9.44
CA THR A 101 13.52 3.69 8.67
C THR A 101 12.71 4.07 7.43
N LEU A 102 13.02 5.20 6.78
CA LEU A 102 12.34 5.62 5.55
C LEU A 102 12.45 4.56 4.43
N TYR A 103 13.61 3.91 4.32
CA TYR A 103 13.83 2.87 3.32
C TYR A 103 13.05 1.60 3.63
N GLN A 104 13.07 1.14 4.89
CA GLN A 104 12.24 0.02 5.34
C GLN A 104 10.75 0.28 5.14
N LEU A 105 10.32 1.53 5.28
CA LEU A 105 8.93 1.93 5.11
C LEU A 105 8.49 1.84 3.65
N ALA A 106 9.29 2.40 2.72
CA ALA A 106 9.06 2.29 1.29
C ALA A 106 9.06 0.82 0.83
N TYR A 107 10.05 0.05 1.29
CA TYR A 107 10.16 -1.37 0.96
C TYR A 107 8.97 -2.18 1.50
N GLY A 108 8.56 -1.96 2.75
CA GLY A 108 7.44 -2.67 3.36
C GLY A 108 6.07 -2.36 2.72
N GLU A 109 5.92 -1.20 2.09
CA GLU A 109 4.79 -0.81 1.25
C GLU A 109 4.94 -1.30 -0.22
N GLY A 110 5.98 -2.05 -0.58
CA GLY A 110 6.22 -2.50 -1.97
C GLY A 110 6.47 -1.34 -2.95
N ASP A 111 6.92 -0.20 -2.45
CA ASP A 111 7.06 1.05 -3.20
C ASP A 111 8.45 1.17 -3.84
N VAL A 112 8.62 0.48 -4.96
CA VAL A 112 9.88 0.34 -5.70
C VAL A 112 10.44 1.70 -6.13
N GLU A 113 9.57 2.54 -6.69
CA GLU A 113 9.95 3.86 -7.19
C GLU A 113 10.50 4.73 -6.05
N MET A 114 9.86 4.68 -4.87
CA MET A 114 10.39 5.37 -3.71
C MET A 114 11.71 4.75 -3.24
N CYS A 115 11.86 3.43 -3.25
CA CYS A 115 13.14 2.80 -2.92
C CYS A 115 14.27 3.32 -3.82
N GLU A 116 14.05 3.37 -5.14
CA GLU A 116 14.98 3.92 -6.13
C GLU A 116 15.28 5.41 -5.89
N ILE A 117 14.28 6.19 -5.49
CA ILE A 117 14.46 7.60 -5.12
C ILE A 117 15.35 7.74 -3.88
N LEU A 118 15.22 6.87 -2.88
CA LEU A 118 15.97 6.93 -1.62
C LEU A 118 17.42 6.42 -1.77
N GLU A 119 17.65 5.42 -2.62
CA GLU A 119 18.93 4.72 -2.78
C GLU A 119 20.16 5.63 -2.99
N PRO A 120 20.14 6.62 -3.91
CA PRO A 120 21.30 7.48 -4.17
C PRO A 120 21.77 8.30 -2.96
N TYR A 121 20.94 8.47 -1.93
CA TYR A 121 21.26 9.24 -0.74
C TYR A 121 22.00 8.44 0.33
N PHE A 122 21.97 7.10 0.28
CA PHE A 122 22.70 6.24 1.23
C PHE A 122 24.22 6.47 1.17
N ALA A 123 24.77 6.63 -0.04
CA ALA A 123 26.21 6.89 -0.21
C ALA A 123 26.64 8.19 0.48
N ARG A 124 25.77 9.21 0.48
CA ARG A 124 26.03 10.49 1.18
C ARG A 124 25.85 10.34 2.69
N ALA A 125 24.83 9.61 3.13
CA ALA A 125 24.57 9.36 4.54
C ALA A 125 25.70 8.56 5.21
N CYS A 126 26.28 7.61 4.49
CA CYS A 126 27.29 6.66 5.00
C CYS A 126 28.73 7.00 4.56
N GLY A 127 28.93 8.06 3.78
CA GLY A 127 30.24 8.55 3.33
C GLY A 127 30.89 7.77 2.17
N SER A 128 30.32 6.65 1.73
CA SER A 128 30.75 5.92 0.52
C SER A 128 29.63 5.05 -0.04
N PHE A 129 29.73 4.69 -1.32
CA PHE A 129 28.78 3.79 -1.97
C PHE A 129 28.72 2.42 -1.29
N ALA A 130 29.87 1.80 -1.00
CA ALA A 130 29.94 0.48 -0.36
C ALA A 130 29.32 0.48 1.05
N ALA A 131 29.58 1.53 1.85
CA ALA A 131 28.96 1.65 3.17
C ALA A 131 27.45 1.88 3.07
N GLY A 132 27.00 2.67 2.09
CA GLY A 132 25.59 2.88 1.82
C GLY A 132 24.85 1.60 1.46
N GLU A 133 25.42 0.79 0.57
CA GLU A 133 24.85 -0.50 0.17
C GLU A 133 24.79 -1.48 1.35
N ASN A 134 25.86 -1.59 2.13
CA ASN A 134 25.87 -2.43 3.33
C ASN A 134 24.78 -2.02 4.34
N GLU A 135 24.58 -0.73 4.55
CA GLU A 135 23.55 -0.23 5.45
C GLU A 135 22.13 -0.46 4.90
N ARG A 136 21.93 -0.33 3.59
CA ARG A 136 20.66 -0.69 2.92
C ARG A 136 20.32 -2.15 3.16
N GLN A 137 21.26 -3.06 2.89
CA GLN A 137 21.10 -4.49 3.12
C GLN A 137 20.85 -4.83 4.58
N LYS A 138 21.60 -4.21 5.49
CA LYS A 138 21.40 -4.37 6.94
C LYS A 138 20.01 -3.94 7.36
N GLN A 139 19.51 -2.81 6.87
CA GLN A 139 18.14 -2.36 7.17
C GLN A 139 17.09 -3.36 6.66
N LEU A 140 17.28 -3.96 5.48
CA LEU A 140 16.37 -4.99 4.98
C LEU A 140 16.44 -6.25 5.84
N GLN A 141 17.64 -6.74 6.16
CA GLN A 141 17.83 -7.91 7.02
C GLN A 141 17.24 -7.70 8.41
N GLU A 142 17.42 -6.54 9.04
CA GLU A 142 16.89 -6.23 10.37
C GLU A 142 15.36 -6.37 10.45
N ARG A 143 14.63 -6.04 9.37
CA ARG A 143 13.17 -5.96 9.39
C ARG A 143 12.48 -7.14 8.69
N PHE A 144 13.10 -7.72 7.67
CA PHE A 144 12.45 -8.69 6.76
C PHE A 144 13.09 -10.08 6.75
N SER A 145 14.14 -10.33 7.55
CA SER A 145 14.76 -11.67 7.65
C SER A 145 13.85 -12.74 8.26
N ASP A 146 12.99 -12.33 9.19
CA ASP A 146 11.90 -13.17 9.70
C ASP A 146 10.75 -13.11 8.67
N GLN A 147 10.81 -13.97 7.64
CA GLN A 147 9.67 -14.15 6.75
C GLN A 147 8.47 -14.55 7.61
N ASN A 148 7.46 -13.67 7.69
CA ASN A 148 6.21 -13.93 8.39
C ASN A 148 5.54 -15.17 7.77
N GLN A 149 5.87 -16.35 8.28
CA GLN A 149 5.16 -17.61 8.04
C GLN A 149 3.81 -17.59 8.77
N GLY A 150 3.04 -16.53 8.54
CA GLY A 150 1.68 -16.43 9.06
C GLY A 150 0.87 -17.62 8.55
N LYS A 151 0.02 -18.17 9.43
CA LYS A 151 -0.97 -19.15 9.02
C LYS A 151 -1.87 -18.50 7.95
N GLY A 152 -2.06 -19.15 6.81
CA GLY A 152 -2.97 -18.68 5.76
C GLY A 152 -4.39 -18.45 6.31
N PHE A 153 -5.16 -17.59 5.64
CA PHE A 153 -6.54 -17.31 6.03
C PHE A 153 -7.48 -18.31 5.36
N ASP A 154 -8.43 -18.89 6.11
CA ASP A 154 -9.38 -19.86 5.55
C ASP A 154 -10.56 -19.16 4.88
N PHE A 155 -10.53 -19.08 3.55
CA PHE A 155 -11.61 -18.51 2.74
C PHE A 155 -12.77 -19.48 2.48
N LYS A 156 -12.65 -20.77 2.82
CA LYS A 156 -13.68 -21.78 2.51
C LYS A 156 -15.07 -21.45 3.07
N PRO A 157 -15.22 -20.96 4.32
CA PRO A 157 -16.54 -20.69 4.88
C PRO A 157 -17.33 -19.64 4.09
N ILE A 158 -16.65 -18.56 3.66
CA ILE A 158 -17.31 -17.49 2.90
C ILE A 158 -17.61 -17.93 1.46
N ILE A 159 -16.69 -18.67 0.83
CA ILE A 159 -16.89 -19.22 -0.52
C ILE A 159 -18.06 -20.20 -0.54
N GLN A 160 -18.20 -21.04 0.49
CA GLN A 160 -19.34 -21.94 0.63
C GLN A 160 -20.66 -21.19 0.79
N ALA A 161 -20.68 -20.10 1.56
CA ALA A 161 -21.87 -19.26 1.70
C ALA A 161 -22.29 -18.64 0.36
N ILE A 162 -21.33 -18.07 -0.39
CA ILE A 162 -21.58 -17.51 -1.74
C ILE A 162 -22.06 -18.61 -2.71
N SER A 163 -21.49 -19.81 -2.63
CA SER A 163 -21.89 -20.95 -3.48
C SER A 163 -23.36 -21.33 -3.28
N ASN A 164 -23.85 -21.21 -2.04
CA ASN A 164 -25.21 -21.58 -1.65
C ASN A 164 -26.24 -20.45 -1.86
N GLU A 165 -25.79 -19.22 -2.13
CA GLU A 165 -26.66 -18.07 -2.40
C GLU A 165 -27.50 -18.31 -3.66
N GLN A 166 -28.81 -18.06 -3.54
CA GLN A 166 -29.80 -18.32 -4.59
C GLN A 166 -30.19 -17.07 -5.38
N PHE A 167 -29.87 -15.88 -4.85
CA PHE A 167 -30.16 -14.59 -5.50
C PHE A 167 -31.63 -14.41 -5.92
N ASN A 168 -32.55 -14.96 -5.12
CA ASN A 168 -34.00 -14.94 -5.38
C ASN A 168 -34.75 -13.91 -4.51
N HIS A 169 -34.02 -13.12 -3.71
CA HIS A 169 -34.60 -12.07 -2.85
C HIS A 169 -34.84 -10.74 -3.57
N GLY A 170 -34.54 -10.65 -4.87
CA GLY A 170 -34.72 -9.45 -5.68
C GLY A 170 -33.58 -8.44 -5.56
N GLU A 171 -33.87 -7.20 -5.94
CA GLU A 171 -32.97 -6.06 -5.85
C GLU A 171 -33.59 -4.98 -4.94
N ASP A 172 -32.74 -4.19 -4.27
CA ASP A 172 -33.17 -3.04 -3.48
C ASP A 172 -33.46 -1.79 -4.35
N GLU A 173 -33.82 -0.69 -3.71
CA GLU A 173 -34.12 0.60 -4.38
C GLU A 173 -32.95 1.20 -5.17
N ASN A 174 -31.73 0.67 -4.99
CA ASN A 174 -30.52 1.08 -5.68
C ASN A 174 -30.06 0.04 -6.72
N ASN A 175 -30.92 -0.92 -7.10
CA ASN A 175 -30.61 -2.06 -7.97
C ASN A 175 -29.50 -2.96 -7.41
N LYS A 176 -29.39 -3.10 -6.08
CA LYS A 176 -28.44 -4.02 -5.43
C LYS A 176 -29.12 -5.33 -5.09
N TRP A 177 -28.45 -6.45 -5.35
CA TRP A 177 -28.98 -7.77 -4.98
C TRP A 177 -29.20 -7.87 -3.48
N ILE A 178 -30.40 -8.28 -3.12
CA ILE A 178 -30.71 -8.64 -1.74
C ILE A 178 -30.13 -10.04 -1.51
N LEU A 179 -29.20 -10.13 -0.57
CA LEU A 179 -28.57 -11.39 -0.16
C LEU A 179 -29.38 -12.05 0.95
N SER A 180 -29.28 -13.37 1.05
CA SER A 180 -29.87 -14.08 2.19
C SER A 180 -29.18 -13.67 3.50
N GLU A 181 -29.91 -13.77 4.62
CA GLU A 181 -29.36 -13.47 5.95
C GLU A 181 -28.13 -14.32 6.26
N ALA A 182 -28.12 -15.59 5.82
CA ALA A 182 -26.99 -16.50 5.98
C ALA A 182 -25.73 -15.98 5.26
N THR A 183 -25.86 -15.54 4.00
CA THR A 183 -24.75 -14.97 3.22
C THR A 183 -24.24 -13.67 3.83
N LEU A 184 -25.14 -12.77 4.25
CA LEU A 184 -24.75 -11.52 4.93
C LEU A 184 -23.99 -11.80 6.23
N LYS A 185 -24.46 -12.76 7.03
CA LYS A 185 -23.78 -13.18 8.26
C LYS A 185 -22.39 -13.76 7.97
N ALA A 186 -22.26 -14.56 6.92
CA ALA A 186 -20.97 -15.12 6.51
C ALA A 186 -19.99 -14.02 6.06
N ILE A 187 -20.44 -13.03 5.28
CA ILE A 187 -19.61 -11.90 4.85
C ILE A 187 -19.13 -11.10 6.07
N ASN A 188 -20.03 -10.80 7.01
CA ASN A 188 -19.66 -10.08 8.22
C ASN A 188 -18.68 -10.87 9.10
N ALA A 189 -18.88 -12.19 9.24
CA ALA A 189 -17.96 -13.06 9.96
C ALA A 189 -16.59 -13.12 9.28
N PHE A 190 -16.55 -13.21 7.95
CA PHE A 190 -15.32 -13.12 7.16
C PHE A 190 -14.60 -11.81 7.41
N ARG A 191 -15.26 -10.66 7.23
CA ARG A 191 -14.65 -9.33 7.39
C ARG A 191 -14.03 -9.16 8.77
N LYS A 192 -14.78 -9.54 9.81
CA LYS A 192 -14.32 -9.51 11.19
C LYS A 192 -13.13 -10.44 11.42
N GLY A 193 -13.24 -11.70 11.00
CA GLY A 193 -12.16 -12.68 11.19
C GLY A 193 -10.90 -12.33 10.41
N PHE A 194 -11.04 -11.77 9.20
CA PHE A 194 -9.92 -11.32 8.39
C PHE A 194 -9.22 -10.14 9.05
N ASP A 195 -9.94 -9.11 9.49
CA ASP A 195 -9.38 -7.98 10.22
C ASP A 195 -8.66 -8.41 11.51
N GLU A 196 -9.27 -9.30 12.29
CA GLU A 196 -8.67 -9.86 13.51
C GLU A 196 -7.40 -10.70 13.24
N SER A 197 -7.29 -11.27 12.04
CA SER A 197 -6.11 -12.03 11.62
C SER A 197 -4.93 -11.14 11.19
N GLN A 198 -5.18 -9.86 10.89
CA GLN A 198 -4.13 -8.93 10.52
C GLN A 198 -3.37 -8.43 11.75
N PRO A 199 -2.04 -8.18 11.63
CA PRO A 199 -1.28 -7.59 12.71
C PRO A 199 -1.82 -6.18 13.01
N LYS A 200 -2.13 -5.91 14.29
CA LYS A 200 -2.58 -4.58 14.74
C LYS A 200 -1.46 -3.55 14.75
N ILE A 201 -0.22 -3.99 14.88
CA ILE A 201 1.00 -3.19 14.84
C ILE A 201 1.95 -3.89 13.88
N ILE A 202 2.57 -3.13 12.97
CA ILE A 202 3.54 -3.64 12.00
C ILE A 202 4.94 -3.27 12.49
N ASP A 203 5.63 -4.21 13.11
CA ASP A 203 6.99 -4.05 13.63
C ASP A 203 8.04 -4.82 12.82
N LYS A 204 7.64 -5.87 12.10
CA LYS A 204 8.49 -6.72 11.23
C LYS A 204 7.78 -7.17 9.96
N GLY A 205 8.56 -7.52 8.95
CA GLY A 205 8.10 -8.06 7.68
C GLY A 205 7.36 -7.05 6.81
N MET A 206 6.81 -7.55 5.71
CA MET A 206 5.98 -6.78 4.78
C MET A 206 4.69 -6.31 5.48
N HIS A 207 4.15 -5.16 5.05
CA HIS A 207 2.92 -4.61 5.64
C HIS A 207 1.67 -5.42 5.31
N PHE A 208 1.77 -6.24 4.26
CA PHE A 208 0.80 -7.24 3.83
C PHE A 208 1.51 -8.48 3.27
N ARG A 209 0.88 -9.65 3.41
CA ARG A 209 1.38 -10.91 2.86
C ARG A 209 0.74 -11.18 1.50
N LEU A 210 1.46 -10.91 0.42
CA LEU A 210 0.95 -11.09 -0.94
C LEU A 210 0.49 -12.53 -1.22
N GLU A 211 1.01 -13.53 -0.51
CA GLU A 211 0.55 -14.92 -0.63
C GLU A 211 -0.91 -15.09 -0.23
N THR A 212 -1.43 -14.27 0.69
CA THR A 212 -2.85 -14.30 1.06
C THR A 212 -3.73 -13.97 -0.13
N LEU A 213 -3.29 -13.01 -0.95
CA LEU A 213 -3.99 -12.62 -2.17
C LEU A 213 -3.82 -13.69 -3.26
N GLN A 214 -2.63 -14.29 -3.36
CA GLN A 214 -2.39 -15.43 -4.25
C GLN A 214 -3.33 -16.60 -3.94
N GLU A 215 -3.38 -17.05 -2.68
CA GLU A 215 -4.25 -18.12 -2.20
C GLU A 215 -5.72 -17.83 -2.53
N LEU A 216 -6.17 -16.59 -2.32
CA LEU A 216 -7.52 -16.16 -2.65
C LEU A 216 -7.82 -16.21 -4.16
N TYR A 217 -6.88 -15.78 -5.02
CA TYR A 217 -7.07 -15.84 -6.47
C TYR A 217 -7.00 -17.26 -7.04
N GLU A 218 -6.13 -18.13 -6.49
CA GLU A 218 -6.10 -19.56 -6.85
C GLU A 218 -7.43 -20.24 -6.52
N GLU A 219 -7.98 -19.94 -5.33
CA GLU A 219 -9.27 -20.48 -4.93
C GLU A 219 -10.42 -19.86 -5.74
N TYR A 220 -10.32 -18.58 -6.12
CA TYR A 220 -11.29 -17.94 -7.02
C TYR A 220 -11.31 -18.62 -8.39
N GLU A 221 -10.15 -18.87 -9.00
CA GLU A 221 -10.06 -19.57 -10.29
C GLU A 221 -10.77 -20.92 -10.25
N ARG A 222 -10.47 -21.69 -9.21
CA ARG A 222 -11.05 -23.02 -8.99
C ARG A 222 -12.56 -22.95 -8.80
N ILE A 223 -13.07 -22.05 -7.97
CA ILE A 223 -14.50 -21.98 -7.65
C ILE A 223 -15.32 -21.33 -8.79
N ALA A 224 -14.75 -20.36 -9.51
CA ALA A 224 -15.41 -19.73 -10.65
C ALA A 224 -15.71 -20.75 -11.74
N GLN A 225 -14.77 -21.66 -12.03
CA GLN A 225 -15.01 -22.78 -12.94
C GLN A 225 -16.15 -23.69 -12.46
N GLN A 226 -16.22 -23.99 -11.16
CA GLN A 226 -17.30 -24.80 -10.58
C GLN A 226 -18.66 -24.10 -10.66
N TRP A 227 -18.68 -22.78 -10.50
CA TRP A 227 -19.87 -21.96 -10.71
C TRP A 227 -20.20 -21.73 -12.19
N GLN A 228 -19.41 -22.29 -13.13
CA GLN A 228 -19.54 -22.03 -14.56
C GLN A 228 -19.52 -20.53 -14.88
N TYR A 229 -18.72 -19.78 -14.12
CA TYR A 229 -18.63 -18.32 -14.21
C TYR A 229 -19.97 -17.61 -14.00
N ASP A 230 -20.82 -18.12 -13.09
CA ASP A 230 -22.04 -17.43 -12.64
C ASP A 230 -21.71 -15.99 -12.20
N TYR A 231 -22.25 -15.02 -12.94
CA TYR A 231 -21.88 -13.63 -12.79
C TYR A 231 -22.20 -13.09 -11.39
N LYS A 232 -23.27 -13.55 -10.75
CA LYS A 232 -23.69 -13.06 -9.44
C LYS A 232 -22.75 -13.57 -8.36
N LYS A 233 -22.37 -14.84 -8.44
CA LYS A 233 -21.43 -15.46 -7.49
C LYS A 233 -20.02 -14.90 -7.63
N CYS A 234 -19.53 -14.79 -8.87
CA CYS A 234 -18.23 -14.19 -9.16
C CYS A 234 -18.18 -12.72 -8.69
N GLY A 235 -19.19 -11.92 -9.06
CA GLY A 235 -19.28 -10.53 -8.61
C GLY A 235 -19.35 -10.39 -7.09
N LEU A 236 -20.12 -11.25 -6.41
CA LEU A 236 -20.19 -11.23 -4.94
C LEU A 236 -18.87 -11.60 -4.27
N LEU A 237 -18.10 -12.54 -4.83
CA LEU A 237 -16.78 -12.88 -4.33
C LEU A 237 -15.78 -11.74 -4.54
N GLU A 238 -15.82 -11.10 -5.71
CA GLU A 238 -14.98 -9.93 -6.03
C GLU A 238 -15.27 -8.74 -5.11
N ASP A 239 -16.54 -8.35 -4.96
CA ASP A 239 -16.94 -7.19 -4.18
C ASP A 239 -16.90 -7.46 -2.67
N GLY A 240 -17.36 -8.64 -2.24
CA GLY A 240 -17.51 -8.96 -0.83
C GLY A 240 -16.25 -9.45 -0.14
N VAL A 241 -15.35 -10.10 -0.90
CA VAL A 241 -14.16 -10.77 -0.34
C VAL A 241 -12.88 -10.15 -0.89
N ILE A 242 -12.65 -10.22 -2.20
CA ILE A 242 -11.39 -9.75 -2.82
C ILE A 242 -11.18 -8.26 -2.55
N SER A 243 -12.20 -7.43 -2.82
CA SER A 243 -12.14 -5.98 -2.56
C SER A 243 -11.92 -5.63 -1.09
N PHE A 244 -12.34 -6.49 -0.16
CA PHE A 244 -12.05 -6.31 1.26
C PHE A 244 -10.60 -6.64 1.60
N VAL A 245 -10.07 -7.76 1.07
CA VAL A 245 -8.65 -8.14 1.25
C VAL A 245 -7.72 -7.09 0.64
N LEU A 246 -8.03 -6.58 -0.55
CA LEU A 246 -7.24 -5.55 -1.24
C LEU A 246 -7.10 -4.23 -0.45
N ARG A 247 -7.90 -4.00 0.59
CA ARG A 247 -7.75 -2.82 1.48
C ARG A 247 -6.48 -2.87 2.32
N TYR A 248 -5.97 -4.07 2.56
CA TYR A 248 -4.78 -4.28 3.39
C TYR A 248 -3.50 -4.33 2.57
N VAL A 249 -3.63 -4.52 1.27
CA VAL A 249 -2.55 -4.51 0.30
C VAL A 249 -2.05 -3.07 0.12
N PRO A 250 -0.74 -2.83 0.04
CA PRO A 250 -0.20 -1.52 -0.29
C PRO A 250 -0.87 -0.93 -1.54
N GLU A 251 -1.11 0.39 -1.53
CA GLU A 251 -1.96 1.04 -2.53
C GLU A 251 -1.47 0.79 -3.97
N ASN A 252 -0.16 0.81 -4.21
CA ASN A 252 0.45 0.53 -5.51
C ASN A 252 0.12 -0.88 -6.01
N ASP A 253 0.20 -1.87 -5.12
CA ASP A 253 -0.09 -3.25 -5.46
C ASP A 253 -1.60 -3.42 -5.66
N ALA A 254 -2.43 -2.83 -4.79
CA ALA A 254 -3.88 -2.84 -4.95
C ALA A 254 -4.32 -2.22 -6.29
N GLN A 255 -3.65 -1.15 -6.75
CA GLN A 255 -3.89 -0.55 -8.07
C GLN A 255 -3.53 -1.51 -9.21
N LYS A 256 -2.36 -2.17 -9.14
CA LYS A 256 -1.95 -3.19 -10.14
C LYS A 256 -2.93 -4.37 -10.15
N PHE A 257 -3.36 -4.82 -8.97
CA PHE A 257 -4.39 -5.85 -8.81
C PHE A 257 -5.79 -5.41 -9.20
N LYS A 258 -6.08 -4.14 -9.47
CA LYS A 258 -7.34 -3.69 -10.05
C LYS A 258 -7.25 -3.50 -11.56
N HIS A 259 -6.18 -2.91 -12.09
CA HIS A 259 -6.00 -2.68 -13.53
C HIS A 259 -5.86 -3.97 -14.37
N GLY A 260 -5.32 -5.06 -13.80
CA GLY A 260 -5.19 -6.32 -14.53
C GLY A 260 -3.93 -6.35 -15.40
N LEU A 261 -3.41 -7.57 -15.64
CA LEU A 261 -2.11 -7.74 -16.29
C LEU A 261 -2.07 -7.27 -17.74
N TYR A 262 -3.21 -7.07 -18.40
CA TYR A 262 -3.24 -6.55 -19.77
C TYR A 262 -2.45 -5.24 -19.92
N HIS A 263 -2.35 -4.44 -18.86
CA HIS A 263 -1.56 -3.20 -18.82
C HIS A 263 -0.10 -3.39 -18.38
N LEU A 264 0.31 -4.61 -18.01
CA LEU A 264 1.63 -4.93 -17.47
C LEU A 264 2.47 -5.84 -18.41
N GLN A 265 1.86 -6.45 -19.44
CA GLN A 265 2.48 -7.55 -20.21
C GLN A 265 2.64 -7.31 -21.72
N VAL A 266 2.78 -6.07 -22.21
CA VAL A 266 3.17 -5.89 -23.63
C VAL A 266 4.70 -5.97 -23.77
N GLU A 267 5.18 -7.21 -23.85
CA GLU A 267 6.58 -7.56 -24.12
C GLU A 267 7.06 -6.90 -25.42
N GLY A 268 8.25 -6.28 -25.39
CA GLY A 268 8.88 -5.67 -26.57
C GLY A 268 8.36 -4.29 -26.98
N SER A 269 7.38 -3.73 -26.27
CA SER A 269 6.93 -2.37 -26.53
C SER A 269 7.60 -1.37 -25.59
N SER A 270 7.88 -0.16 -26.07
CA SER A 270 8.30 0.98 -25.23
C SER A 270 7.27 1.36 -24.15
N TRP A 271 6.17 0.60 -24.08
CA TRP A 271 5.08 0.64 -23.10
C TRP A 271 5.24 -0.42 -22.00
N ARG A 272 6.48 -0.75 -21.59
CA ARG A 272 6.73 -0.89 -20.13
C ARG A 272 6.40 0.48 -19.53
N GLU A 273 5.13 0.86 -19.50
CA GLU A 273 4.69 2.08 -18.86
C GLU A 273 5.04 1.88 -17.41
N ASN A 274 6.11 2.58 -17.00
CA ASN A 274 6.39 2.95 -15.63
C ASN A 274 5.04 3.26 -15.00
N PHE A 275 4.53 2.35 -14.18
CA PHE A 275 3.22 2.48 -13.57
C PHE A 275 3.35 3.65 -12.62
N LYS A 276 3.02 4.84 -13.12
CA LYS A 276 3.16 6.06 -12.33
C LYS A 276 2.17 5.96 -11.19
N ARG A 277 2.63 6.34 -10.01
CA ARG A 277 1.86 6.56 -8.79
C ARG A 277 0.76 7.61 -9.01
N SER A 278 -0.30 7.23 -9.72
CA SER A 278 -1.39 8.09 -10.12
C SER A 278 -2.69 7.56 -9.54
N LYS A 279 -3.31 8.37 -8.68
CA LYS A 279 -4.69 8.19 -8.20
C LYS A 279 -5.73 8.18 -9.30
N VAL A 280 -5.34 8.45 -10.54
CA VAL A 280 -6.21 8.62 -11.67
C VAL A 280 -6.00 7.44 -12.60
N THR A 281 -7.05 6.65 -12.80
CA THR A 281 -7.14 5.65 -13.87
C THR A 281 -6.92 6.33 -15.23
N ARG A 282 -6.61 5.57 -16.28
CA ARG A 282 -6.35 6.13 -17.62
C ARG A 282 -7.47 7.05 -18.14
N ASP A 283 -8.69 6.81 -17.71
CA ASP A 283 -9.92 7.55 -18.05
C ASP A 283 -10.26 8.70 -17.09
N GLY A 284 -9.42 9.00 -16.10
CA GLY A 284 -9.61 10.19 -15.26
C GLY A 284 -10.27 9.94 -13.90
N HIS A 285 -10.55 8.69 -13.52
CA HIS A 285 -11.27 8.37 -12.29
C HIS A 285 -10.36 8.17 -11.07
N ASN A 286 -10.80 8.65 -9.91
CA ASN A 286 -10.05 8.56 -8.67
C ASN A 286 -10.15 7.15 -8.05
N PHE A 287 -9.01 6.48 -7.91
CA PHE A 287 -8.86 5.15 -7.31
C PHE A 287 -9.43 5.01 -5.91
N ARG A 288 -9.43 6.11 -5.14
CA ARG A 288 -9.93 6.11 -3.75
C ARG A 288 -11.42 5.76 -3.69
N GLY A 289 -12.21 6.13 -4.71
CA GLY A 289 -13.61 5.74 -4.81
C GLY A 289 -13.80 4.22 -4.99
N VAL A 290 -12.82 3.56 -5.61
CA VAL A 290 -12.84 2.12 -5.90
C VAL A 290 -12.30 1.30 -4.71
N LEU A 291 -11.38 1.85 -3.91
CA LEU A 291 -10.83 1.19 -2.69
C LEU A 291 -11.81 1.25 -1.50
N VAL A 292 -12.68 2.28 -1.46
CA VAL A 292 -13.68 2.47 -0.39
C VAL A 292 -14.96 1.66 -0.69
N ALA A 293 -14.86 0.35 -0.88
CA ALA A 293 -16.01 -0.57 -0.71
C ALA A 293 -16.27 -0.82 0.80
N ALA A 294 -16.37 0.25 1.60
CA ALA A 294 -16.57 0.16 3.05
C ALA A 294 -18.05 0.14 3.40
N SER A 295 -18.90 0.32 2.39
CA SER A 295 -20.32 0.19 2.61
C SER A 295 -20.71 -1.29 2.73
N PRO A 296 -21.65 -1.65 3.63
CA PRO A 296 -22.45 -2.87 3.47
C PRO A 296 -23.16 -2.93 2.10
N ASP A 297 -23.21 -1.81 1.37
CA ASP A 297 -23.69 -1.70 0.02
C ASP A 297 -22.72 -2.30 -1.00
N PHE A 298 -23.08 -3.45 -1.55
CA PHE A 298 -22.42 -4.02 -2.72
C PHE A 298 -22.83 -3.19 -3.94
N HIS A 299 -21.88 -2.44 -4.50
CA HIS A 299 -22.04 -1.85 -5.81
C HIS A 299 -21.37 -2.77 -6.82
N LEU A 300 -22.14 -3.68 -7.41
CA LEU A 300 -21.74 -4.35 -8.65
C LEU A 300 -21.79 -3.31 -9.77
N LEU A 301 -20.86 -2.34 -9.74
CA LEU A 301 -20.59 -1.50 -10.89
C LEU A 301 -20.14 -2.47 -11.98
N GLY A 302 -20.86 -2.52 -13.11
CA GLY A 302 -20.67 -3.45 -14.22
C GLY A 302 -19.27 -3.51 -14.87
N ALA A 303 -18.23 -2.98 -14.23
CA ALA A 303 -16.83 -3.20 -14.55
C ALA A 303 -16.47 -4.70 -14.66
N CYS A 304 -17.16 -5.59 -13.94
CA CYS A 304 -16.96 -7.03 -14.04
C CYS A 304 -17.25 -7.60 -15.45
N ILE A 305 -18.12 -6.98 -16.25
CA ILE A 305 -18.45 -7.46 -17.61
C ILE A 305 -17.33 -7.15 -18.61
N ASP A 306 -16.71 -5.98 -18.54
CA ASP A 306 -15.57 -5.64 -19.43
C ASP A 306 -14.30 -6.40 -19.07
N ILE A 307 -14.19 -6.81 -17.80
CA ILE A 307 -13.00 -7.37 -17.20
C ILE A 307 -12.99 -8.91 -17.27
N LEU A 308 -14.06 -9.63 -16.88
CA LEU A 308 -14.12 -11.10 -16.93
C LEU A 308 -14.21 -11.66 -18.36
N PHE A 309 -14.87 -10.94 -19.27
CA PHE A 309 -15.00 -11.32 -20.68
C PHE A 309 -13.94 -10.68 -21.58
N GLY A 310 -12.91 -10.05 -21.01
CA GLY A 310 -11.78 -9.48 -21.74
C GLY A 310 -12.21 -8.85 -23.06
N GLY A 311 -13.13 -7.90 -23.02
CA GLY A 311 -13.59 -7.21 -24.23
C GLY A 311 -13.94 -8.09 -25.43
N GLU A 312 -14.45 -9.33 -25.33
CA GLU A 312 -14.82 -10.09 -26.54
C GLU A 312 -15.89 -9.35 -27.37
N TYR A 313 -16.75 -8.56 -26.71
CA TYR A 313 -17.73 -7.68 -27.36
C TYR A 313 -17.11 -6.41 -27.99
N ALA A 314 -16.02 -5.88 -27.44
CA ALA A 314 -15.33 -4.70 -27.96
C ALA A 314 -14.26 -5.07 -29.02
N LEU A 315 -13.54 -6.17 -28.83
CA LEU A 315 -12.49 -6.70 -29.70
C LEU A 315 -13.04 -7.27 -31.01
N ARG A 316 -14.21 -7.93 -31.01
CA ARG A 316 -14.88 -8.33 -32.26
C ARG A 316 -15.33 -7.14 -33.12
N ARG A 317 -15.61 -5.99 -32.51
CA ARG A 317 -15.91 -4.74 -33.23
C ARG A 317 -14.67 -3.98 -33.69
N ALA A 318 -13.56 -4.11 -32.97
CA ALA A 318 -12.30 -3.41 -33.26
C ALA A 318 -11.31 -4.21 -34.12
N GLY A 319 -11.56 -5.51 -34.38
CA GLY A 319 -10.72 -6.33 -35.27
C GLY A 319 -9.36 -6.71 -34.69
N PHE A 320 -9.18 -6.64 -33.36
CA PHE A 320 -7.91 -6.96 -32.71
C PHE A 320 -7.91 -8.36 -32.07
N CYS A 321 -6.89 -9.13 -32.44
CA CYS A 321 -6.35 -10.36 -31.82
C CYS A 321 -7.16 -11.66 -31.91
N THR A 322 -6.64 -12.59 -32.73
CA THR A 322 -7.02 -14.02 -32.82
C THR A 322 -6.19 -14.92 -31.89
N GLY A 323 -5.54 -14.36 -30.87
CA GLY A 323 -4.77 -15.11 -29.87
C GLY A 323 -5.59 -15.44 -28.62
N GLN A 324 -5.27 -16.54 -27.95
CA GLN A 324 -5.89 -16.94 -26.68
C GLN A 324 -5.67 -15.86 -25.61
N CYS A 325 -6.67 -15.01 -25.37
CA CYS A 325 -6.66 -14.10 -24.23
C CYS A 325 -6.84 -14.92 -22.95
N LYS A 326 -5.87 -14.85 -22.02
CA LYS A 326 -6.00 -15.40 -20.66
C LYS A 326 -7.20 -14.74 -19.96
N THR A 327 -7.95 -15.52 -19.19
CA THR A 327 -9.07 -15.02 -18.37
C THR A 327 -8.58 -13.99 -17.37
N TYR A 328 -9.47 -13.12 -16.89
CA TYR A 328 -9.15 -12.14 -15.85
C TYR A 328 -8.50 -12.76 -14.61
N VAL A 329 -9.00 -13.92 -14.19
CA VAL A 329 -8.49 -14.61 -13.01
C VAL A 329 -7.08 -15.15 -13.26
N GLU A 330 -6.84 -15.77 -14.42
CA GLU A 330 -5.50 -16.20 -14.85
C GLU A 330 -4.52 -15.03 -14.90
N GLN A 331 -4.99 -13.85 -15.34
CA GLN A 331 -4.19 -12.63 -15.31
C GLN A 331 -3.83 -12.22 -13.87
N LYS A 332 -4.80 -12.12 -12.95
CA LYS A 332 -4.49 -11.74 -11.56
C LYS A 332 -3.60 -12.76 -10.86
N LEU A 333 -3.79 -14.04 -11.14
CA LEU A 333 -2.96 -15.10 -10.60
C LEU A 333 -1.52 -15.02 -11.11
N GLN A 334 -1.34 -14.74 -12.40
CA GLN A 334 -0.01 -14.50 -12.96
C GLN A 334 0.65 -13.26 -12.33
N ALA A 335 -0.11 -12.21 -11.98
CA ALA A 335 0.43 -11.06 -11.25
C ALA A 335 0.95 -11.52 -9.88
N CYS A 336 0.12 -12.23 -9.09
CA CYS A 336 0.52 -12.77 -7.80
C CYS A 336 1.80 -13.62 -7.91
N ARG A 337 1.88 -14.50 -8.92
CA ARG A 337 3.05 -15.36 -9.15
C ARG A 337 4.30 -14.56 -9.49
N THR A 338 4.19 -13.53 -10.32
CA THR A 338 5.31 -12.64 -10.65
C THR A 338 5.83 -11.91 -9.41
N TYR A 339 4.93 -11.43 -8.56
CA TYR A 339 5.28 -10.80 -7.28
C TYR A 339 5.97 -11.78 -6.31
N ALA A 340 5.37 -12.95 -6.09
CA ALA A 340 5.93 -13.97 -5.21
C ALA A 340 7.29 -14.51 -5.71
N ALA A 341 7.52 -14.51 -7.03
CA ALA A 341 8.82 -14.87 -7.60
C ALA A 341 9.87 -13.78 -7.35
N ALA A 342 9.51 -12.51 -7.48
CA ALA A 342 10.40 -11.39 -7.18
C ALA A 342 10.79 -11.32 -5.69
N GLU A 343 9.89 -11.71 -4.78
CA GLU A 343 10.16 -11.78 -3.34
C GLU A 343 11.09 -12.95 -2.93
N ARG A 344 11.15 -14.04 -3.72
CA ARG A 344 11.95 -15.24 -3.39
C ARG A 344 13.37 -15.20 -3.91
N THR A 345 13.64 -14.40 -4.94
CA THR A 345 15.00 -14.15 -5.37
C THR A 345 15.54 -13.00 -4.54
N GLU A 346 16.61 -13.21 -3.75
CA GLU A 346 17.47 -12.15 -3.17
C GLU A 346 18.15 -11.27 -4.25
N VAL A 347 17.64 -11.32 -5.47
CA VAL A 347 17.99 -10.48 -6.60
C VAL A 347 17.13 -9.24 -6.43
N SER A 348 17.78 -8.10 -6.21
CA SER A 348 17.13 -6.79 -6.10
C SER A 348 15.96 -6.70 -7.07
N MET A 349 14.79 -6.22 -6.63
CA MET A 349 13.69 -5.92 -7.56
C MET A 349 14.14 -5.02 -8.74
N CYS A 350 15.25 -4.29 -8.57
CA CYS A 350 15.91 -3.53 -9.64
C CYS A 350 16.55 -4.39 -10.75
N ASP A 351 17.00 -5.61 -10.45
CA ASP A 351 17.66 -6.52 -11.40
C ASP A 351 16.65 -7.31 -12.25
N LEU A 352 15.38 -7.41 -11.83
CA LEU A 352 14.28 -8.03 -12.59
C LEU A 352 13.56 -7.04 -13.52
N LEU A 353 13.85 -5.73 -13.41
CA LEU A 353 13.23 -4.67 -14.21
C LEU A 353 14.19 -3.98 -15.21
N MET A 354 15.47 -4.34 -15.22
CA MET A 354 16.38 -4.11 -16.37
C MET A 354 16.22 -5.26 -17.38
#